data_AF-A0A6L6CS41-F1
#
_entry.id   AF-A0A6L6CS41-F1
#
_cell.length_a   1.000
_cell.length_b   1.000
_cell.length_c   1.000
_cell.angle_alpha   90.00
_cell.angle_beta   90.00
_cell.angle_gamma   90.00
#
_symmetry.space_group_name_H-M   'P 1'
#
loop_
_entity.id
_entity.type
_entity.pdbx_description
1 polymer ?
#
loop_
_entity_poly.entity_id
_entity_poly.type
_entity_poly.pdbx_seq_one_letter_code
_entity_poly.pdbx_strand_id
1 'polypeptide(L)'
;MALFNRTPKATVSDLDLLRSEIEALRAELTKRTNELSFVTAATNGLDQRINAIDSRLSNMTSELTHQLHELGNEIQTITEQQQDPASVAALEQLRVNQTRIANEQARYEIAFRQDLATLAEMLRRPQ
;
A
#
# COMPACT_ATOMS: atom_id res chain seq x y z
N MET A 1 -44.51 -1.77 59.53
CA MET A 1 -43.32 -2.64 59.35
C MET A 1 -43.54 -3.53 58.15
N ALA A 2 -42.83 -3.30 57.04
CA ALA A 2 -42.62 -4.28 55.97
C ALA A 2 -41.43 -3.78 55.12
N LEU A 3 -40.21 -4.03 55.59
CA LEU A 3 -38.96 -3.48 55.03
C LEU A 3 -38.12 -4.54 54.27
N PHE A 4 -38.69 -5.69 53.91
CA PHE A 4 -37.95 -6.75 53.22
C PHE A 4 -38.76 -7.35 52.07
N ASN A 5 -38.74 -6.71 50.90
CA ASN A 5 -39.08 -7.41 49.66
C ASN A 5 -37.97 -8.41 49.37
N ARG A 6 -38.28 -9.71 49.42
CA ARG A 6 -37.37 -10.78 48.99
C ARG A 6 -37.27 -10.74 47.47
N THR A 7 -36.06 -10.62 46.94
CA THR A 7 -35.82 -10.84 45.51
C THR A 7 -36.28 -12.25 45.12
N PRO A 8 -37.12 -12.40 44.07
CA PRO A 8 -37.57 -13.71 43.62
C PRO A 8 -36.37 -14.57 43.19
N LYS A 9 -36.42 -15.87 43.49
CA LYS A 9 -35.38 -16.83 43.08
C LYS A 9 -35.49 -17.10 41.58
N ALA A 10 -34.36 -17.19 40.89
CA ALA A 10 -34.30 -17.60 39.49
C ALA A 10 -35.01 -18.94 39.27
N THR A 11 -35.77 -19.03 38.20
CA THR A 11 -36.53 -20.22 37.79
C THR A 11 -35.73 -21.07 36.80
N VAL A 12 -36.17 -22.31 36.56
CA VAL A 12 -35.58 -23.18 35.53
C VAL A 12 -35.70 -22.56 34.13
N SER A 13 -36.80 -21.85 33.86
CA SER A 13 -36.99 -21.11 32.60
C SER A 13 -35.94 -20.03 32.40
N ASP A 14 -35.53 -19.33 33.48
CA ASP A 14 -34.47 -18.31 33.40
C ASP A 14 -33.11 -18.94 33.06
N LEU A 15 -32.84 -20.15 33.58
CA LEU A 15 -31.63 -20.91 33.25
C LEU A 15 -31.64 -21.41 31.80
N ASP A 16 -32.78 -21.85 31.28
CA ASP A 16 -32.92 -22.27 29.88
C ASP A 16 -32.73 -21.10 28.92
N LEU A 17 -33.25 -19.91 29.26
CA LEU A 17 -33.02 -18.68 28.50
C LEU A 17 -31.54 -18.30 28.49
N LEU A 18 -30.88 -18.28 29.65
CA LEU A 18 -29.44 -18.01 29.74
C LEU A 18 -28.62 -19.02 28.94
N ARG A 19 -28.98 -20.30 28.98
CA ARG A 19 -28.33 -21.34 28.18
C ARG A 19 -28.47 -21.05 26.68
N SER A 20 -29.67 -20.67 26.23
CA SER A 20 -29.90 -20.34 24.83
C SER A 20 -29.11 -19.10 24.38
N GLU A 21 -29.01 -18.09 25.24
CA GLU A 21 -28.24 -16.87 24.98
C GLU A 21 -26.73 -17.17 24.91
N ILE A 22 -26.20 -18.01 25.82
CA ILE A 22 -24.81 -18.45 25.78
C ILE A 22 -24.49 -19.19 24.47
N GLU A 23 -25.38 -20.06 24.00
CA GLU A 23 -25.19 -20.76 22.72
C GLU A 23 -25.22 -19.78 21.53
N ALA A 24 -26.12 -18.80 21.55
CA ALA A 24 -26.16 -17.75 20.53
C ALA A 24 -24.87 -16.90 20.52
N LEU A 25 -24.39 -16.48 21.70
CA LEU A 25 -23.15 -15.73 21.84
C LEU A 25 -21.93 -16.54 21.38
N ARG A 26 -21.88 -17.85 21.66
CA ARG A 26 -20.82 -18.74 21.17
C ARG A 26 -20.83 -18.85 19.64
N ALA A 27 -22.01 -18.95 19.04
CA ALA A 27 -22.16 -18.99 17.59
C ALA A 27 -21.68 -17.67 16.94
N GLU A 28 -22.08 -16.52 17.49
CA GLU A 28 -21.63 -15.21 17.00
C GLU A 28 -20.13 -15.00 17.20
N LEU A 29 -19.57 -15.39 18.36
CA LEU A 29 -18.13 -15.34 18.62
C LEU A 29 -17.35 -16.18 17.60
N THR A 30 -17.83 -17.37 17.29
CA THR A 30 -17.22 -18.25 16.28
C THR A 30 -17.25 -17.59 14.90
N LYS A 31 -18.39 -17.00 14.53
CA LYS A 31 -18.54 -16.26 13.26
C LYS A 31 -17.57 -15.09 13.18
N ARG A 32 -17.51 -14.24 14.21
CA ARG A 32 -16.59 -13.09 14.28
C ARG A 32 -15.13 -13.50 14.26
N THR A 33 -14.78 -14.61 14.91
CA THR A 33 -13.41 -15.17 14.87
C THR A 33 -13.03 -15.58 13.45
N ASN A 34 -13.95 -16.21 12.71
CA ASN A 34 -13.71 -16.59 11.33
C ASN A 34 -13.60 -15.36 10.40
N GLU A 35 -14.47 -14.37 10.57
CA GLU A 35 -14.40 -13.09 9.84
C GLU A 35 -13.05 -12.39 10.10
N LEU A 36 -12.61 -12.32 11.36
CA LEU A 36 -11.33 -11.72 11.73
C LEU A 36 -10.14 -12.46 11.12
N SER A 37 -10.17 -13.80 11.13
CA SER A 37 -9.13 -14.62 10.49
C SER A 37 -9.04 -14.35 8.99
N PHE A 38 -10.18 -14.27 8.31
CA PHE A 38 -10.23 -13.94 6.87
C PHE A 38 -9.66 -12.55 6.58
N VAL A 39 -10.08 -11.53 7.34
CA VAL A 39 -9.58 -10.16 7.19
C VAL A 39 -8.07 -10.11 7.45
N THR A 40 -7.58 -10.80 8.48
CA THR A 40 -6.14 -10.88 8.79
C THR A 40 -5.36 -11.48 7.64
N ALA A 41 -5.85 -12.57 7.04
CA ALA A 41 -5.21 -13.20 5.88
C ALA A 41 -5.21 -12.26 4.66
N ALA A 42 -6.31 -11.55 4.41
CA ALA A 42 -6.41 -10.58 3.32
C ALA A 42 -5.43 -9.41 3.51
N THR A 43 -5.33 -8.86 4.73
CA THR A 43 -4.38 -7.78 5.07
C THR A 43 -2.93 -8.22 4.86
N ASN A 44 -2.57 -9.43 5.31
CA ASN A 44 -1.24 -9.99 5.06
C ASN A 44 -0.94 -10.15 3.56
N GLY A 45 -1.94 -10.59 2.78
CA GLY A 45 -1.82 -10.71 1.33
C GLY A 45 -1.65 -9.36 0.64
N LEU A 46 -2.27 -8.29 1.15
CA LEU A 46 -2.10 -6.93 0.64
C LEU A 46 -0.71 -6.37 0.97
N ASP A 47 -0.18 -6.58 2.19
CA ASP A 47 1.18 -6.16 2.57
C ASP A 47 2.23 -6.82 1.66
N GLN A 48 2.10 -8.12 1.37
CA GLN A 48 2.97 -8.82 0.41
C GLN A 48 2.91 -8.22 -1.00
N ARG A 49 1.71 -7.87 -1.48
CA ARG A 49 1.53 -7.24 -2.79
C ARG A 49 2.16 -5.85 -2.85
N ILE A 50 2.05 -5.04 -1.81
CA ILE A 50 2.70 -3.73 -1.73
C ILE A 50 4.21 -3.88 -1.81
N ASN A 51 4.80 -4.80 -1.03
CA ASN A 51 6.24 -5.06 -1.07
C ASN A 51 6.72 -5.52 -2.47
N ALA A 52 5.92 -6.33 -3.16
CA ALA A 52 6.23 -6.76 -4.53
C ALA A 52 6.16 -5.60 -5.53
N ILE A 53 5.21 -4.67 -5.37
CA ILE A 53 5.09 -3.47 -6.20
C ILE A 53 6.29 -2.54 -5.96
N ASP A 54 6.66 -2.28 -4.71
CA ASP A 54 7.82 -1.45 -4.37
C ASP A 54 9.12 -2.01 -4.98
N SER A 55 9.31 -3.33 -4.90
CA SER A 55 10.47 -4.00 -5.51
C SER A 55 10.50 -3.83 -7.04
N ARG A 56 9.35 -3.98 -7.70
CA ARG A 56 9.24 -3.81 -9.16
C ARG A 56 9.49 -2.36 -9.57
N LEU A 57 8.93 -1.41 -8.84
CA LEU A 57 9.15 0.01 -9.06
C LEU A 57 10.64 0.35 -8.95
N SER A 58 11.32 -0.15 -7.91
CA SER A 58 12.75 0.07 -7.72
C SER A 58 13.57 -0.41 -8.92
N ASN A 59 13.26 -1.60 -9.44
CA ASN A 59 13.95 -2.14 -10.61
C ASN A 59 13.65 -1.32 -11.86
N MET A 60 12.38 -0.95 -12.09
CA MET A 60 11.97 -0.15 -13.24
C MET A 60 12.63 1.23 -13.23
N THR A 61 12.70 1.91 -12.07
CA THR A 61 13.32 3.23 -12.02
C THR A 61 14.83 3.17 -12.18
N SER A 62 15.48 2.13 -11.66
CA SER A 62 16.90 1.89 -11.91
C SER A 62 17.17 1.73 -13.41
N GLU A 63 16.36 0.93 -14.09
CA GLU A 63 16.46 0.71 -15.53
C GLU A 63 16.20 2.01 -16.32
N LEU A 64 15.13 2.74 -16.00
CA LEU A 64 14.82 4.03 -16.64
C LEU A 64 15.93 5.06 -16.43
N THR A 65 16.53 5.11 -15.23
CA THR A 65 17.66 5.99 -14.93
C THR A 65 18.88 5.62 -15.78
N HIS A 66 19.14 4.32 -15.94
CA HIS A 66 20.22 3.84 -16.79
C HIS A 66 20.00 4.23 -18.25
N GLN A 67 18.80 3.95 -18.79
CA GLN A 67 18.44 4.30 -20.17
C GLN A 67 18.48 5.81 -20.43
N LEU A 68 18.03 6.63 -19.48
CA LEU A 68 18.14 8.08 -19.60
C LEU A 68 19.60 8.52 -19.59
N HIS A 69 20.46 7.90 -18.78
CA HIS A 69 21.89 8.20 -18.76
C HIS A 69 22.58 7.80 -20.07
N GLU A 70 22.30 6.61 -20.59
CA GLU A 70 22.78 6.15 -21.90
C GLU A 70 22.35 7.08 -23.02
N LEU A 71 21.06 7.45 -23.06
CA LEU A 71 20.54 8.43 -24.01
C LEU A 71 21.28 9.77 -23.92
N GLY A 72 21.56 10.25 -22.71
CA GLY A 72 22.35 11.47 -22.50
C GLY A 72 23.76 11.37 -23.10
N ASN A 73 24.42 10.24 -22.92
CA ASN A 73 25.76 9.97 -23.49
C ASN A 73 25.71 9.84 -25.01
N GLU A 74 24.69 9.22 -25.58
CA GLU A 74 24.48 9.12 -27.02
C GLU A 74 24.26 10.49 -27.66
N ILE A 75 23.40 11.34 -27.07
CA ILE A 75 23.19 12.72 -27.53
C ILE A 75 24.51 13.49 -27.51
N GLN A 76 25.29 13.37 -26.44
CA GLN A 76 26.59 14.04 -26.33
C GLN A 76 27.54 13.57 -27.45
N THR A 77 27.65 12.26 -27.67
CA THR A 77 28.50 11.67 -28.70
C THR A 77 28.11 12.15 -30.11
N ILE A 78 26.81 12.20 -30.41
CA ILE A 78 26.31 12.70 -31.70
C ILE A 78 26.59 14.19 -31.85
N THR A 79 26.41 14.97 -30.78
CA THR A 79 26.66 16.41 -30.77
C THR A 79 28.12 16.73 -31.10
N GLU A 80 29.06 15.96 -30.55
CA GLU A 80 30.50 16.13 -30.82
C GLU A 80 30.89 15.81 -32.27
N GLN A 81 30.14 14.95 -32.94
CA GLN A 81 30.36 14.57 -34.34
C GLN A 81 29.65 15.49 -35.34
N GLN A 82 28.73 16.34 -34.86
CA GLN A 82 27.89 17.17 -35.70
C GLN A 82 28.56 18.52 -36.01
N GLN A 83 28.49 18.95 -37.27
CA GLN A 83 29.10 20.19 -37.73
C GLN A 83 28.08 21.31 -38.03
N ASP A 84 26.82 20.94 -38.28
CA ASP A 84 25.76 21.90 -38.54
C ASP A 84 25.28 22.59 -37.24
N PRO A 85 25.40 23.93 -37.11
CA PRO A 85 25.01 24.65 -35.90
C PRO A 85 23.54 24.50 -35.53
N ALA A 86 22.64 24.37 -36.52
CA ALA A 86 21.22 24.18 -36.25
C ALA A 86 20.94 22.81 -35.60
N SER A 87 21.59 21.77 -36.12
CA SER A 87 21.54 20.42 -35.56
C SER A 87 22.14 20.35 -34.16
N VAL A 88 23.28 21.00 -33.91
CA VAL A 88 23.90 21.08 -32.57
C VAL A 88 22.96 21.74 -31.57
N ALA A 89 22.31 22.86 -31.94
CA ALA A 89 21.34 23.53 -31.07
C ALA A 89 20.14 22.63 -30.76
N ALA A 90 19.64 21.87 -31.73
CA ALA A 90 18.54 20.92 -31.52
C ALA A 90 18.93 19.76 -30.57
N LEU A 91 20.15 19.22 -30.70
CA LEU A 91 20.66 18.17 -29.81
C LEU A 91 20.84 18.66 -28.38
N GLU A 92 21.31 19.90 -28.17
CA GLU A 92 21.41 20.47 -26.83
C GLU A 92 20.01 20.65 -26.19
N GLN A 93 19.01 21.06 -26.97
CA GLN A 93 17.61 21.08 -26.48
C GLN A 93 17.11 19.68 -26.11
N LEU A 94 17.49 18.65 -26.88
CA LEU A 94 17.15 17.26 -26.57
C LEU A 94 17.78 16.82 -25.25
N ARG A 95 19.05 17.20 -25.01
CA ARG A 95 19.78 16.94 -23.77
C ARG A 95 19.12 17.61 -22.56
N VAL A 96 18.74 18.88 -22.69
CA VAL A 96 18.00 19.61 -21.66
C VAL A 96 16.68 18.92 -21.34
N ASN A 97 15.95 18.48 -22.37
CA ASN A 97 14.71 17.73 -22.18
C ASN A 97 14.93 16.38 -21.49
N GLN A 98 15.98 15.63 -21.87
CA GLN A 98 16.35 14.38 -21.22
C GLN A 98 16.62 14.60 -19.72
N THR A 99 17.35 15.66 -19.37
CA THR A 99 17.65 15.96 -17.96
C THR A 99 16.40 16.36 -17.19
N ARG A 100 15.49 17.11 -17.83
CA ARG A 100 14.18 17.43 -17.25
C ARG A 100 13.36 16.16 -16.99
N ILE A 101 13.29 15.26 -17.96
CA ILE A 101 12.56 13.99 -17.82
C ILE A 101 13.16 13.16 -16.68
N ALA A 102 14.49 13.04 -16.58
CA ALA A 102 15.14 12.33 -15.48
C ALA A 102 14.75 12.89 -14.10
N ASN A 103 14.73 14.22 -13.96
CA ASN A 103 14.31 14.87 -12.73
C ASN A 103 12.81 14.64 -12.42
N GLU A 104 11.95 14.66 -13.43
CA GLU A 104 10.53 14.37 -13.27
C GLU A 104 10.30 12.91 -12.86
N GLN A 105 11.00 11.95 -13.48
CA GLN A 105 10.95 10.53 -13.12
C GLN A 105 11.34 10.32 -11.65
N ALA A 106 12.44 10.92 -11.20
CA ALA A 106 12.85 10.83 -9.80
C ALA A 106 11.80 11.39 -8.84
N ARG A 107 11.15 12.52 -9.20
CA ARG A 107 10.07 13.10 -8.39
C ARG A 107 8.84 12.19 -8.31
N TYR A 108 8.42 11.59 -9.43
CA TYR A 108 7.28 10.67 -9.45
C TYR A 108 7.57 9.39 -8.68
N GLU A 109 8.78 8.84 -8.78
CA GLU A 109 9.18 7.67 -8.00
C GLU A 109 9.06 7.96 -6.49
N ILE A 110 9.61 9.09 -6.02
CA ILE A 110 9.55 9.47 -4.61
C ILE A 110 8.10 9.60 -4.15
N ALA A 111 7.26 10.30 -4.92
CA ALA A 111 5.85 10.47 -4.59
C ALA A 111 5.12 9.12 -4.50
N PHE A 112 5.32 8.26 -5.50
CA PHE A 112 4.68 6.94 -5.53
C PHE A 112 5.15 6.04 -4.38
N ARG A 113 6.43 6.03 -4.04
CA ARG A 113 6.94 5.27 -2.88
C ARG A 113 6.35 5.79 -1.57
N GLN A 114 6.16 7.10 -1.44
CA GLN A 114 5.51 7.69 -0.28
C GLN A 114 4.03 7.28 -0.18
N ASP A 115 3.32 7.21 -1.31
CA ASP A 115 1.95 6.71 -1.36
C ASP A 115 1.89 5.23 -0.95
N LEU A 116 2.81 4.39 -1.46
CA LEU A 116 2.91 2.98 -1.05
C LEU A 116 3.18 2.83 0.45
N ALA A 117 4.09 3.63 1.01
CA ALA A 117 4.37 3.62 2.44
C ALA A 117 3.14 4.01 3.26
N THR A 118 2.37 4.99 2.79
CA THR A 118 1.11 5.40 3.42
C THR A 118 0.07 4.27 3.37
N LEU A 119 -0.06 3.58 2.24
CA LEU A 119 -0.93 2.40 2.10
C LEU A 119 -0.51 1.27 3.03
N ALA A 120 0.79 0.97 3.12
CA ALA A 120 1.31 -0.07 4.00
C ALA A 120 1.03 0.24 5.48
N GLU A 121 1.21 1.49 5.89
CA GLU A 121 0.91 1.94 7.25
C GLU A 121 -0.58 1.81 7.59
N MET A 122 -1.47 2.18 6.67
CA MET A 122 -2.91 1.99 6.87
C MET A 122 -3.31 0.52 7.03
N LEU A 123 -2.65 -0.40 6.32
CA LEU A 123 -2.89 -1.83 6.46
C LEU A 123 -2.36 -2.41 7.77
N ARG A 124 -1.26 -1.85 8.31
CA ARG A 124 -0.64 -2.31 9.56
C ARG A 124 -1.33 -1.77 10.80
N ARG A 125 -2.04 -0.65 10.70
CA ARG A 125 -2.79 -0.10 11.83
C ARG A 125 -3.92 -1.06 12.22
N PRO A 126 -3.95 -1.53 13.48
CA PRO A 126 -5.10 -2.28 13.97
C PRO A 126 -6.33 -1.37 13.91
N GLN A 127 -7.41 -1.86 13.30
CA GLN A 127 -8.73 -1.24 13.42
C GLN A 127 -9.36 -1.59 14.77
#